data_AF-A0A090QFA1-F1
#
_entry.id   AF-A0A090QFA1-F1
#
_cell.length_a   1.000
_cell.length_b   1.000
_cell.length_c   1.000
_cell.angle_alpha   90.00
_cell.angle_beta   90.00
_cell.angle_gamma   90.00
#
_symmetry.space_group_name_H-M   'P 1'
#
loop_
_entity.id
_entity.type
_entity.pdbx_description
1 polymer ?
#
loop_
_entity_poly.entity_id
_entity_poly.type
_entity_poly.pdbx_seq_one_letter_code
_entity_poly.pdbx_strand_id
1 'polypeptide(L)'
;MSAFRTTGKFNGLTGFDIPDNNFSNANRQNASDIVDNFQNGGDEYDARLLSHFARLQYDYDGKYLFSGVIRRDGSTKFGPENKFGIFPSASAGWVLSKESFLEESKAINFLKLRGSYGIIGNDRIPDYRFISLLNGEGAYIIGDNLIFGTAIGAISNPEIKWEEQYTADIGLEAEFLDYKLNVTIDYYTRRTEDLLLVPVVSGTLGVTAPGSSAPVINGGDIENKGLEFAISYKDKINDNLSFTASYNFATLKNEVLKVNNSVGFLEGGSFGVGQPAPSRMEVGKLLDISMVIVLMVFFKTLMK
;
A
#
# COMPACT_ATOMS: atom_id res chain seq x y z
N MET A 1 5.10 -17.99 14.17
CA MET A 1 4.94 -16.71 14.89
C MET A 1 6.04 -15.78 14.42
N SER A 2 5.74 -14.53 14.11
CA SER A 2 6.73 -13.48 13.82
C SER A 2 6.40 -12.23 14.61
N ALA A 3 7.42 -11.46 14.99
CA ALA A 3 7.26 -10.17 15.65
C ALA A 3 8.20 -9.16 15.01
N PHE A 4 7.67 -7.98 14.69
CA PHE A 4 8.43 -6.84 14.23
C PHE A 4 8.30 -5.71 15.25
N ARG A 5 9.39 -4.98 15.48
CA ARG A 5 9.42 -3.81 16.34
C ARG A 5 10.23 -2.73 15.65
N THR A 6 9.66 -1.54 15.58
CA THR A 6 10.32 -0.33 15.06
C THR A 6 10.24 0.73 16.15
N THR A 7 11.39 1.21 16.60
CA THR A 7 11.48 2.26 17.62
C THR A 7 12.39 3.37 17.18
N GLY A 8 12.11 4.58 17.63
CA GLY A 8 13.01 5.70 17.43
C GLY A 8 12.58 6.93 18.21
N LYS A 9 13.40 7.97 18.13
CA LYS A 9 13.10 9.30 18.64
C LYS A 9 13.23 10.29 17.49
N PHE A 10 12.24 11.14 17.32
CA PHE A 10 12.37 12.28 16.41
C PHE A 10 13.34 13.30 17.01
N ASN A 11 14.21 13.86 16.19
CA ASN A 11 15.09 14.97 16.55
C ASN A 11 15.20 15.89 15.34
N GLY A 12 15.33 17.19 15.55
CA GLY A 12 15.38 18.16 14.45
C GLY A 12 15.83 19.53 14.93
N LEU A 13 16.76 20.13 14.19
CA LEU A 13 17.22 21.49 14.42
C LEU A 13 17.01 22.29 13.13
N THR A 14 16.47 23.50 13.25
CA THR A 14 16.34 24.48 12.16
C THR A 14 17.30 25.62 12.39
N GLY A 15 18.11 25.97 11.38
CA GLY A 15 18.98 27.14 11.43
C GLY A 15 18.36 28.32 10.68
N PHE A 16 18.39 29.51 11.27
CA PHE A 16 17.96 30.77 10.67
C PHE A 16 19.16 31.71 10.45
N ASP A 17 18.94 32.76 9.64
CA ASP A 17 19.94 33.81 9.37
C ASP A 17 21.28 33.26 8.86
N ILE A 18 21.20 32.49 7.78
CA ILE A 18 22.38 31.93 7.13
C ILE A 18 23.17 33.05 6.42
N PRO A 19 24.50 33.13 6.59
CA PRO A 19 25.35 34.16 5.98
C PRO A 19 25.11 34.28 4.48
N ASP A 20 24.88 35.52 4.04
CA ASP A 20 24.61 35.91 2.65
C ASP A 20 23.38 35.23 2.00
N ASN A 21 22.56 34.51 2.78
CA ASN A 21 21.41 33.74 2.33
C ASN A 21 21.70 32.86 1.09
N ASN A 22 22.90 32.28 1.03
CA ASN A 22 23.40 31.50 -0.10
C ASN A 22 23.35 30.00 0.18
N PHE A 23 22.99 29.19 -0.82
CA PHE A 23 23.02 27.74 -0.77
C PHE A 23 24.37 27.15 -0.33
N SER A 24 25.49 27.75 -0.76
CA SER A 24 26.83 27.29 -0.33
C SER A 24 27.05 27.38 1.19
N ASN A 25 26.32 28.29 1.85
CA ASN A 25 26.36 28.49 3.29
C ASN A 25 25.21 27.80 4.01
N ALA A 26 24.30 27.12 3.30
CA ALA A 26 23.10 26.45 3.83
C ALA A 26 23.42 25.19 4.65
N ASN A 27 24.23 25.40 5.70
CA ASN A 27 24.64 24.44 6.70
C ASN A 27 24.28 25.03 8.07
N ARG A 28 23.69 24.20 8.94
CA ARG A 28 23.29 24.60 10.30
C ARG A 28 24.43 25.20 11.13
N GLN A 29 25.67 24.75 10.91
CA GLN A 29 26.84 25.30 11.64
C GLN A 29 27.10 26.78 11.34
N ASN A 30 26.60 27.26 10.20
CA ASN A 30 26.77 28.65 9.76
C ASN A 30 25.58 29.53 10.16
N ALA A 31 24.47 28.95 10.61
CA ALA A 31 23.30 29.70 11.05
C ALA A 31 23.63 30.47 12.35
N SER A 32 23.26 31.74 12.43
CA SER A 32 23.46 32.53 13.66
C SER A 32 22.42 32.21 14.73
N ASP A 33 21.26 31.69 14.35
CA ASP A 33 20.24 31.18 15.26
C ASP A 33 19.91 29.72 14.91
N ILE A 34 19.87 28.86 15.93
CA ILE A 34 19.58 27.43 15.79
C ILE A 34 18.46 27.11 16.78
N VAL A 35 17.30 26.79 16.23
CA VAL A 35 16.14 26.35 17.00
C VAL A 35 16.11 24.83 17.01
N ASP A 36 16.06 24.24 18.20
CA ASP A 36 15.65 22.85 18.36
C ASP A 36 14.13 22.75 18.20
N ASN A 37 13.70 21.99 17.19
CA ASN A 37 12.28 21.83 16.86
C ASN A 37 11.56 20.89 17.84
N PHE A 38 12.29 20.28 18.77
CA PHE A 38 11.78 19.34 19.78
C PHE A 38 12.30 19.72 21.17
N GLN A 39 12.32 21.02 21.52
CA GLN A 39 12.86 21.53 22.80
C GLN A 39 12.27 20.85 24.04
N ASN A 40 11.02 20.39 23.95
CA ASN A 40 10.31 19.70 25.04
C ASN A 40 10.43 18.17 24.99
N GLY A 41 11.35 17.64 24.18
CA GLY A 41 11.55 16.22 23.92
C GLY A 41 11.07 15.83 22.52
N GLY A 42 11.81 14.91 21.90
CA GLY A 42 11.44 14.30 20.62
C GLY A 42 10.33 13.28 20.79
N ASP A 43 9.38 13.27 19.85
CA ASP A 43 8.37 12.21 19.78
C ASP A 43 9.07 10.84 19.75
N GLU A 44 8.80 10.01 20.75
CA GLU A 44 9.22 8.61 20.74
C GLU A 44 8.15 7.77 20.07
N TYR A 45 8.58 6.86 19.21
CA TYR A 45 7.68 5.89 18.60
C TYR A 45 8.12 4.46 18.91
N ASP A 46 7.15 3.57 19.15
CA ASP A 46 7.36 2.14 19.42
C ASP A 46 6.23 1.34 18.77
N ALA A 47 6.37 1.14 17.47
CA ALA A 47 5.47 0.32 16.67
C ALA A 47 5.87 -1.15 16.82
N ARG A 48 4.90 -2.01 17.10
CA ARG A 48 5.09 -3.46 17.12
C ARG A 48 3.98 -4.14 16.35
N LEU A 49 4.36 -5.14 15.56
CA LEU A 49 3.46 -5.99 14.81
C LEU A 49 3.73 -7.45 15.19
N LEU A 50 2.72 -8.11 15.74
CA LEU A 50 2.78 -9.50 16.16
C LEU A 50 1.89 -10.35 15.25
N SER A 51 2.45 -11.40 14.64
CA SER A 51 1.75 -12.23 13.67
C SER A 51 1.80 -13.71 14.02
N HIS A 52 0.65 -14.35 13.95
CA HIS A 52 0.49 -15.80 13.98
C HIS A 52 -0.12 -16.24 12.66
N PHE A 53 0.41 -17.29 12.06
CA PHE A 53 -0.15 -17.83 10.82
C PHE A 53 -0.05 -19.34 10.80
N ALA A 54 -1.03 -19.96 10.15
CA ALA A 54 -1.03 -21.35 9.79
C ALA A 54 -1.26 -21.46 8.29
N ARG A 55 -0.55 -22.39 7.64
CA ARG A 55 -0.64 -22.65 6.21
C ARG A 55 -0.86 -24.14 5.99
N LEU A 56 -1.83 -24.47 5.14
CA LEU A 56 -2.09 -25.80 4.63
C LEU A 56 -1.86 -25.78 3.13
N GLN A 57 -1.15 -26.77 2.63
CA GLN A 57 -0.97 -27.00 1.19
C GLN A 57 -1.28 -28.46 0.92
N TYR A 58 -2.03 -28.69 -0.15
CA TYR A 58 -2.41 -30.02 -0.58
C TYR A 58 -2.25 -30.12 -2.09
N ASP A 59 -1.59 -31.19 -2.51
CA ASP A 59 -1.35 -31.53 -3.90
C ASP A 59 -1.87 -32.95 -4.08
N TYR A 60 -2.84 -33.12 -4.97
CA TYR A 60 -3.31 -34.42 -5.40
C TYR A 60 -2.85 -34.69 -6.83
N ASP A 61 -1.91 -35.62 -6.98
CA ASP A 61 -1.38 -36.12 -8.26
C ASP A 61 -0.76 -35.01 -9.15
N GLY A 62 -0.43 -33.87 -8.54
CA GLY A 62 -0.08 -32.62 -9.21
C GLY A 62 -1.15 -32.11 -10.17
N LYS A 63 -2.41 -32.53 -10.00
CA LYS A 63 -3.59 -32.14 -10.79
C LYS A 63 -4.44 -31.12 -10.06
N TYR A 64 -4.80 -31.42 -8.82
CA TYR A 64 -5.58 -30.52 -7.97
C TYR A 64 -4.68 -29.97 -6.87
N LEU A 65 -4.53 -28.67 -6.88
CA LEU A 65 -3.67 -27.92 -5.98
C LEU A 65 -4.57 -27.08 -5.08
N PHE A 66 -4.37 -27.16 -3.78
CA PHE A 66 -5.07 -26.33 -2.81
C PHE A 66 -4.06 -25.70 -1.84
N SER A 67 -4.26 -24.43 -1.52
CA SER A 67 -3.51 -23.74 -0.49
C SER A 67 -4.44 -22.88 0.35
N GLY A 68 -4.36 -23.03 1.67
CA GLY A 68 -5.07 -22.21 2.64
C GLY A 68 -4.10 -21.57 3.62
N VAL A 69 -4.34 -20.31 3.96
CA VAL A 69 -3.61 -19.61 5.02
C VAL A 69 -4.62 -18.90 5.89
N ILE A 70 -4.44 -19.00 7.20
CA ILE A 70 -5.11 -18.11 8.15
C ILE A 70 -4.02 -17.36 8.93
N ARG A 71 -4.16 -16.05 9.01
CA ARG A 71 -3.23 -15.17 9.71
C ARG A 71 -3.97 -14.32 10.71
N ARG A 72 -3.40 -14.12 11.90
CA ARG A 72 -3.86 -13.21 12.94
C ARG A 72 -2.73 -12.24 13.27
N ASP A 73 -2.95 -10.97 12.99
CA ASP A 73 -1.97 -9.90 13.18
C ASP A 73 -2.42 -8.92 14.24
N GLY A 74 -1.50 -8.47 15.09
CA GLY A 74 -1.74 -7.51 16.15
C GLY A 74 -0.81 -6.31 16.03
N SER A 75 -1.35 -5.10 15.90
CA SER A 75 -0.58 -3.87 15.75
C SER A 75 -0.74 -2.95 16.97
N THR A 76 0.36 -2.36 17.46
CA THR A 76 0.30 -1.37 18.55
C THR A 76 -0.30 -0.04 18.14
N LYS A 77 -0.48 0.19 16.84
CA LYS A 77 -1.07 1.41 16.28
C LYS A 77 -2.57 1.52 16.51
N PHE A 78 -3.23 0.41 16.77
CA PHE A 78 -4.67 0.34 17.05
C PHE A 78 -4.94 0.19 18.55
N GLY A 79 -6.10 0.70 18.97
CA GLY A 79 -6.60 0.60 20.33
C GLY A 79 -6.88 -0.85 20.78
N PRO A 80 -7.15 -1.07 22.08
CA PRO A 80 -7.37 -2.42 22.62
C PRO A 80 -8.44 -3.23 21.88
N GLU A 81 -9.52 -2.59 21.44
CA GLU A 81 -10.64 -3.24 20.76
C GLU A 81 -10.30 -3.70 19.34
N ASN A 82 -9.50 -2.94 18.61
CA ASN A 82 -9.16 -3.20 17.21
C ASN A 82 -7.72 -3.69 17.00
N LYS A 83 -7.05 -4.07 18.10
CA LYS A 83 -5.62 -4.41 18.10
C LYS A 83 -5.29 -5.54 17.14
N PHE A 84 -6.18 -6.52 17.00
CA PHE A 84 -5.97 -7.73 16.22
C PHE A 84 -6.94 -7.86 15.05
N GLY A 85 -6.41 -8.19 13.86
CA GLY A 85 -7.18 -8.57 12.67
C GLY A 85 -6.93 -10.03 12.29
N ILE A 86 -7.90 -10.64 11.59
CA ILE A 86 -7.82 -12.02 11.07
C ILE A 86 -7.94 -11.99 9.55
N PHE A 87 -6.93 -12.52 8.87
CA PHE A 87 -6.71 -12.38 7.44
C PHE A 87 -6.56 -13.77 6.80
N PRO A 88 -7.69 -14.42 6.45
CA PRO A 88 -7.67 -15.70 5.75
C PRO A 88 -7.43 -15.49 4.24
N SER A 89 -6.84 -16.50 3.62
CA SER A 89 -6.74 -16.61 2.16
C SER A 89 -6.76 -18.07 1.73
N ALA A 90 -7.37 -18.34 0.58
CA ALA A 90 -7.37 -19.65 -0.05
C ALA A 90 -7.13 -19.54 -1.55
N SER A 91 -6.52 -20.56 -2.12
CA SER A 91 -6.36 -20.72 -3.55
C SER A 91 -6.52 -22.17 -3.97
N ALA A 92 -7.00 -22.34 -5.21
CA ALA A 92 -7.13 -23.62 -5.86
C ALA A 92 -6.52 -23.53 -7.27
N GLY A 93 -5.89 -24.61 -7.71
CA GLY A 93 -5.35 -24.77 -9.05
C GLY A 93 -5.74 -26.13 -9.61
N TRP A 94 -6.08 -26.16 -10.89
CA TRP A 94 -6.40 -27.37 -11.62
C TRP A 94 -5.54 -27.44 -12.87
N VAL A 95 -4.64 -28.42 -12.92
CA VAL A 95 -3.74 -28.68 -14.05
C VAL A 95 -4.46 -29.58 -15.06
N LEU A 96 -5.25 -28.97 -15.93
CA LEU A 96 -6.06 -29.67 -16.95
C LEU A 96 -5.20 -30.50 -17.91
N SER A 97 -3.98 -30.06 -18.22
CA SER A 97 -3.04 -30.80 -19.09
C SER A 97 -2.64 -32.19 -18.57
N LYS A 98 -2.89 -32.49 -17.30
CA LYS A 98 -2.67 -33.83 -16.71
C LYS A 98 -3.92 -34.71 -16.69
N GLU A 99 -5.06 -34.19 -17.12
CA GLU A 99 -6.26 -34.99 -17.24
C GLU A 99 -6.18 -35.89 -18.47
N SER A 100 -6.75 -37.09 -18.40
CA SER A 100 -6.67 -38.09 -19.48
C SER A 100 -7.20 -37.60 -20.82
N PHE A 101 -8.09 -36.60 -20.81
CA PHE A 101 -8.66 -36.00 -22.02
C PHE A 101 -7.73 -34.96 -22.70
N LEU A 102 -6.65 -34.52 -22.03
CA LEU A 102 -5.68 -33.56 -22.57
C LEU A 102 -4.23 -34.05 -22.50
N GLU A 103 -3.92 -35.10 -21.75
CA GLU A 103 -2.57 -35.60 -21.51
C GLU A 103 -1.83 -35.99 -22.81
N GLU A 104 -2.55 -36.48 -23.84
CA GLU A 104 -1.98 -36.84 -25.14
C GLU A 104 -1.94 -35.68 -26.15
N SER A 105 -2.32 -34.47 -25.75
CA SER A 105 -2.36 -33.31 -26.65
C SER A 105 -0.96 -32.89 -27.08
N LYS A 106 -0.70 -32.93 -28.38
CA LYS A 106 0.54 -32.38 -28.97
C LYS A 106 0.52 -30.86 -29.10
N ALA A 107 -0.68 -30.26 -29.09
CA ALA A 107 -0.82 -28.82 -29.26
C ALA A 107 -0.67 -28.06 -27.94
N ILE A 108 -1.10 -28.66 -26.82
CA ILE A 108 -1.13 -28.04 -25.49
C ILE A 108 -0.16 -28.81 -24.61
N ASN A 109 0.96 -28.18 -24.25
CA ASN A 109 1.98 -28.80 -23.40
C ASN A 109 1.66 -28.63 -21.91
N PHE A 110 1.09 -27.48 -21.55
CA PHE A 110 0.62 -27.19 -20.20
C PHE A 110 -0.66 -26.36 -20.27
N LEU A 111 -1.59 -26.68 -19.37
CA LEU A 111 -2.80 -25.91 -19.16
C LEU A 111 -3.20 -26.02 -17.70
N LYS A 112 -3.36 -24.88 -17.06
CA LYS A 112 -3.77 -24.76 -15.66
C LYS A 112 -4.76 -23.61 -15.50
N LEU A 113 -5.86 -23.90 -14.81
CA LEU A 113 -6.77 -22.90 -14.29
C LEU A 113 -6.45 -22.68 -12.81
N ARG A 114 -6.47 -21.43 -12.35
CA ARG A 114 -6.30 -21.09 -10.93
C ARG A 114 -7.32 -20.06 -10.49
N GLY A 115 -7.67 -20.13 -9.22
CA GLY A 115 -8.49 -19.13 -8.56
C GLY A 115 -7.97 -18.89 -7.14
N SER A 116 -8.08 -17.67 -6.67
CA SER A 116 -7.74 -17.33 -5.29
C SER A 116 -8.65 -16.25 -4.72
N TYR A 117 -8.80 -16.29 -3.40
CA TYR A 117 -9.48 -15.26 -2.62
C TYR A 117 -8.74 -15.07 -1.31
N GLY A 118 -8.52 -13.82 -0.90
CA GLY A 118 -7.88 -13.54 0.37
C GLY A 118 -8.06 -12.13 0.87
N ILE A 119 -7.82 -11.97 2.16
CA ILE A 119 -7.92 -10.70 2.88
C ILE A 119 -6.51 -10.34 3.36
N ILE A 120 -6.13 -9.08 3.20
CA ILE A 120 -4.87 -8.53 3.73
C ILE A 120 -5.19 -7.28 4.54
N GLY A 121 -4.65 -7.18 5.74
CA GLY A 121 -4.77 -5.98 6.57
C GLY A 121 -3.62 -4.99 6.34
N ASN A 122 -3.95 -3.71 6.39
CA ASN A 122 -3.02 -2.58 6.34
C ASN A 122 -3.10 -1.76 7.64
N ASP A 123 -1.94 -1.51 8.27
CA ASP A 123 -1.79 -0.69 9.48
C ASP A 123 -0.85 0.50 9.28
N ARG A 124 -0.67 0.95 8.03
CA ARG A 124 0.25 2.03 7.67
C ARG A 124 -0.27 3.42 8.03
N ILE A 125 -0.50 3.61 9.32
CA ILE A 125 -0.79 4.89 9.95
C ILE A 125 0.34 5.28 10.90
N PRO A 126 0.46 6.56 11.28
CA PRO A 126 1.36 6.94 12.36
C PRO A 126 0.96 6.28 13.69
N ASP A 127 1.93 6.19 14.60
CA ASP A 127 1.70 5.58 15.91
C ASP A 127 0.77 6.43 16.79
N TYR A 128 0.18 5.78 17.79
CA TYR A 128 -0.63 6.39 18.85
C TYR A 128 -1.86 7.19 18.37
N ARG A 129 -2.32 7.02 17.13
CA ARG A 129 -3.51 7.71 16.61
C ARG A 129 -4.81 7.36 17.35
N PHE A 130 -4.80 6.33 18.20
CA PHE A 130 -5.92 5.95 19.06
C PHE A 130 -5.93 6.62 20.44
N ILE A 131 -4.86 7.34 20.83
CA ILE A 131 -4.76 8.09 22.11
C ILE A 131 -4.35 9.53 21.88
N SER A 132 -4.80 10.44 22.75
CA SER A 132 -4.37 11.83 22.67
C SER A 132 -2.99 11.99 23.31
N LEU A 133 -2.05 12.56 22.57
CA LEU A 133 -0.69 12.82 23.03
C LEU A 133 -0.51 14.30 23.37
N LEU A 134 0.41 14.57 24.31
CA LEU A 134 0.93 15.92 24.60
C LEU A 134 2.24 16.13 23.84
N ASN A 135 2.13 16.16 22.51
CA ASN A 135 3.26 16.37 21.60
C ASN A 135 2.99 17.47 20.56
N GLY A 136 1.91 18.22 20.74
CA GLY A 136 1.72 19.48 20.03
C GLY A 136 2.65 20.55 20.58
N GLU A 137 2.84 21.62 19.81
CA GLU A 137 3.64 22.76 20.21
C GLU A 137 2.73 23.96 20.48
N GLY A 138 2.87 24.54 21.67
CA GLY A 138 2.26 25.80 22.04
C GLY A 138 3.30 26.92 22.03
N ALA A 139 3.40 27.69 20.96
CA ALA A 139 4.31 28.83 20.90
C ALA A 139 3.63 30.09 21.45
N TYR A 140 4.22 30.71 22.48
CA TYR A 140 3.74 31.95 23.09
C TYR A 140 4.86 32.96 23.21
N ILE A 141 4.54 34.24 22.99
CA ILE A 141 5.46 35.34 23.25
C ILE A 141 5.18 35.87 24.66
N ILE A 142 6.17 35.78 25.55
CA ILE A 142 6.11 36.35 26.89
C ILE A 142 7.23 37.40 27.02
N GLY A 143 6.85 38.68 27.09
CA GLY A 143 7.80 39.78 26.92
C GLY A 143 8.32 39.79 25.48
N ASP A 144 9.65 39.83 25.32
CA ASP A 144 10.33 39.76 24.01
C ASP A 144 10.86 38.35 23.68
N ASN A 145 10.47 37.32 24.46
CA ASN A 145 10.95 35.95 24.29
C ASN A 145 9.85 35.04 23.73
N LEU A 146 10.19 34.29 22.68
CA LEU A 146 9.37 33.17 22.22
C LEU A 146 9.60 31.96 23.13
N ILE A 147 8.51 31.46 23.72
CA ILE A 147 8.52 30.32 24.64
C ILE A 147 7.69 29.20 24.02
N PHE A 148 8.29 28.01 23.94
CA PHE A 148 7.63 26.80 23.46
C PHE A 148 7.12 25.97 24.64
N GLY A 149 5.81 25.92 24.80
CA GLY A 149 5.11 24.99 25.69
C GLY A 149 4.67 23.72 24.96
N THR A 150 4.17 22.75 25.73
CA THR A 150 3.56 21.53 25.20
C THR A 150 2.05 21.70 25.06
N ALA A 151 1.50 21.25 23.93
CA ALA A 151 0.07 21.24 23.67
C ALA A 151 -0.42 19.84 23.30
N ILE A 152 -1.74 19.69 23.17
CA ILE A 152 -2.34 18.48 22.61
C ILE A 152 -1.95 18.39 21.14
N GLY A 153 -1.49 17.22 20.70
CA GLY A 153 -1.14 16.96 19.31
C GLY A 153 -2.34 16.56 18.46
N ALA A 154 -2.12 15.64 17.52
CA ALA A 154 -3.15 15.09 16.66
C ALA A 154 -4.37 14.58 17.46
N ILE A 155 -5.57 14.88 16.96
CA ILE A 155 -6.81 14.37 17.54
C ILE A 155 -6.81 12.84 17.45
N SER A 156 -7.12 12.18 18.56
CA SER A 156 -7.16 10.72 18.61
C SER A 156 -8.50 10.14 18.15
N ASN A 157 -8.44 8.97 17.54
CA ASN A 157 -9.59 8.13 17.22
C ASN A 157 -9.44 6.76 17.89
N PRO A 158 -10.03 6.54 19.08
CA PRO A 158 -9.95 5.26 19.79
C PRO A 158 -10.51 4.07 19.00
N GLU A 159 -11.43 4.31 18.08
CA GLU A 159 -12.14 3.31 17.26
C GLU A 159 -11.42 2.97 15.95
N ILE A 160 -10.25 3.58 15.69
CA ILE A 160 -9.47 3.29 14.49
C ILE A 160 -9.12 1.81 14.40
N LYS A 161 -9.32 1.22 13.22
CA LYS A 161 -9.15 -0.21 12.93
C LYS A 161 -8.39 -0.44 11.63
N TRP A 162 -8.09 -1.70 11.36
CA TRP A 162 -7.43 -2.16 10.14
C TRP A 162 -8.17 -1.70 8.88
N GLU A 163 -7.40 -1.28 7.88
CA GLU A 163 -7.89 -1.22 6.50
C GLU A 163 -7.74 -2.62 5.89
N GLU A 164 -8.80 -3.14 5.26
CA GLU A 164 -8.84 -4.52 4.77
C GLU A 164 -8.96 -4.56 3.26
N GLN A 165 -8.04 -5.28 2.60
CA GLN A 165 -8.07 -5.50 1.17
C GLN A 165 -8.49 -6.93 0.86
N TYR A 166 -9.67 -7.05 0.27
CA TYR A 166 -10.26 -8.27 -0.26
C TYR A 166 -9.84 -8.44 -1.71
N THR A 167 -9.06 -9.48 -1.99
CA THR A 167 -8.57 -9.78 -3.33
C THR A 167 -9.18 -11.07 -3.83
N ALA A 168 -9.79 -11.05 -5.01
CA ALA A 168 -10.16 -12.24 -5.75
C ALA A 168 -9.47 -12.23 -7.11
N ASP A 169 -9.01 -13.40 -7.54
CA ASP A 169 -8.26 -13.57 -8.78
C ASP A 169 -8.66 -14.89 -9.44
N ILE A 170 -8.85 -14.85 -10.75
CA ILE A 170 -9.00 -16.03 -11.60
C ILE A 170 -8.02 -15.94 -12.76
N GLY A 171 -7.24 -17.00 -12.93
CA GLY A 171 -6.12 -17.02 -13.85
C GLY A 171 -6.08 -18.28 -14.69
N LEU A 172 -5.61 -18.14 -15.92
CA LEU A 172 -5.31 -19.23 -16.85
C LEU A 172 -3.86 -19.13 -17.27
N GLU A 173 -3.15 -20.26 -17.18
CA GLU A 173 -1.78 -20.43 -17.64
C GLU A 173 -1.76 -21.54 -18.67
N ALA A 174 -1.17 -21.27 -19.84
CA ALA A 174 -1.06 -22.24 -20.90
C ALA A 174 0.29 -22.15 -21.61
N GLU A 175 0.84 -23.31 -21.97
CA GLU A 175 2.07 -23.43 -22.74
C GLU A 175 1.81 -24.31 -23.96
N PHE A 176 2.29 -23.86 -25.12
CA PHE A 176 2.09 -24.48 -26.42
C PHE A 176 3.41 -24.58 -27.18
N LEU A 177 3.38 -25.30 -28.31
CA LEU A 177 4.48 -25.39 -29.27
C LEU A 177 5.79 -25.90 -28.65
N ASP A 178 5.73 -27.02 -27.94
CA ASP A 178 6.85 -27.58 -27.18
C ASP A 178 7.44 -26.57 -26.20
N TYR A 179 6.55 -25.96 -25.40
CA TYR A 179 6.89 -25.00 -24.36
C TYR A 179 7.48 -23.68 -24.87
N LYS A 180 7.42 -23.41 -26.18
CA LYS A 180 7.94 -22.18 -26.80
C LYS A 180 7.02 -20.99 -26.61
N LEU A 181 5.70 -21.21 -26.62
CA LEU A 181 4.70 -20.15 -26.45
C LEU A 181 4.04 -20.27 -25.08
N ASN A 182 4.15 -19.23 -24.27
CA ASN A 182 3.58 -19.14 -22.94
C ASN A 182 2.52 -18.04 -22.95
N VAL A 183 1.33 -18.33 -22.44
CA VAL A 183 0.21 -17.39 -22.33
C VAL A 183 -0.31 -17.42 -20.91
N THR A 184 -0.45 -16.25 -20.31
CA THR A 184 -1.06 -16.06 -19.00
C THR A 184 -2.16 -15.01 -19.11
N ILE A 185 -3.32 -15.32 -18.56
CA ILE A 185 -4.47 -14.40 -18.53
C ILE A 185 -4.99 -14.39 -17.10
N ASP A 186 -5.16 -13.20 -16.54
CA ASP A 186 -5.66 -12.99 -15.19
C ASP A 186 -6.78 -11.97 -15.20
N TYR A 187 -7.82 -12.25 -14.42
CA TYR A 187 -8.83 -11.27 -14.07
C TYR A 187 -8.89 -11.15 -12.56
N TYR A 188 -8.71 -9.93 -12.06
CA TYR A 188 -8.66 -9.65 -10.64
C TYR A 188 -9.67 -8.59 -10.23
N THR A 189 -10.12 -8.70 -8.98
CA THR A 189 -10.75 -7.62 -8.24
C THR A 189 -10.06 -7.46 -6.88
N ARG A 190 -9.82 -6.21 -6.49
CA ARG A 190 -9.24 -5.80 -5.21
C ARG A 190 -10.15 -4.74 -4.62
N ARG A 191 -10.93 -5.13 -3.61
CA ARG A 191 -11.78 -4.21 -2.85
C ARG A 191 -11.08 -3.88 -1.54
N THR A 192 -10.77 -2.61 -1.34
CA THR A 192 -10.24 -2.12 -0.06
C THR A 192 -11.39 -1.49 0.72
N GLU A 193 -11.66 -1.99 1.90
CA GLU A 193 -12.64 -1.46 2.83
C GLU A 193 -11.96 -0.73 3.99
N ASP A 194 -12.68 0.21 4.59
CA ASP A 194 -12.23 0.93 5.78
C ASP A 194 -10.90 1.68 5.58
N LEU A 195 -10.73 2.33 4.42
CA LEU A 195 -9.53 3.09 4.05
C LEU A 195 -9.05 4.01 5.17
N LEU A 196 -7.78 3.90 5.53
CA LEU A 196 -7.16 4.71 6.57
C LEU A 196 -6.67 6.04 5.98
N LEU A 197 -7.31 7.14 6.39
CA LEU A 197 -7.01 8.48 5.86
C LEU A 197 -7.19 9.57 6.91
N VAL A 198 -6.64 10.75 6.60
CA VAL A 198 -6.84 11.98 7.39
C VAL A 198 -7.84 12.85 6.63
N PRO A 199 -9.07 13.06 7.13
CA PRO A 199 -10.08 13.82 6.45
C PRO A 199 -9.87 15.33 6.67
N VAL A 200 -10.45 16.14 5.79
CA VAL A 200 -10.64 17.57 6.06
C VAL A 200 -11.73 17.71 7.12
N VAL A 201 -11.45 18.45 8.19
CA VAL A 201 -12.37 18.69 9.30
C VAL A 201 -12.45 20.18 9.63
N SER A 202 -13.45 20.57 10.43
CA SER A 202 -13.57 21.96 10.87
C SER A 202 -12.34 22.44 11.64
N GLY A 203 -11.84 23.62 11.29
CA GLY A 203 -10.75 24.28 12.02
C GLY A 203 -11.09 24.58 13.49
N THR A 204 -12.39 24.63 13.85
CA THR A 204 -12.84 24.79 15.23
C THR A 204 -12.44 23.63 16.15
N LEU A 205 -12.00 22.50 15.57
CA LEU A 205 -11.46 21.37 16.33
C LEU A 205 -9.99 21.58 16.73
N GLY A 206 -9.34 22.68 16.33
CA GLY A 206 -7.96 22.97 16.72
C GLY A 206 -6.91 22.15 15.96
N VAL A 207 -7.23 21.67 14.77
CA VAL A 207 -6.39 20.76 13.96
C VAL A 207 -5.25 21.43 13.20
N THR A 208 -5.12 22.75 13.30
CA THR A 208 -4.17 23.55 12.50
C THR A 208 -3.02 24.13 13.32
N ALA A 209 -2.99 23.90 14.63
CA ALA A 209 -1.88 24.31 15.47
C ALA A 209 -0.62 23.48 15.17
N PRO A 210 0.60 24.01 15.40
CA PRO A 210 1.84 23.24 15.31
C PRO A 210 1.77 21.91 16.08
N GLY A 211 2.04 20.80 15.39
CA GLY A 211 1.96 19.43 15.96
C GLY A 211 0.54 18.86 16.12
N SER A 212 -0.51 19.64 15.81
CA SER A 212 -1.90 19.17 15.74
C SER A 212 -2.25 18.68 14.33
N SER A 213 -3.24 17.78 14.25
CA SER A 213 -3.83 17.32 13.00
C SER A 213 -5.22 16.77 13.22
N ALA A 214 -5.99 16.66 12.13
CA ALA A 214 -7.23 15.88 12.12
C ALA A 214 -6.96 14.41 12.48
N PRO A 215 -7.96 13.69 13.02
CA PRO A 215 -7.79 12.30 13.38
C PRO A 215 -7.64 11.42 12.13
N VAL A 216 -6.92 10.31 12.27
CA VAL A 216 -6.96 9.25 11.25
C VAL A 216 -8.26 8.47 11.43
N ILE A 217 -8.97 8.22 10.35
CA ILE A 217 -10.25 7.50 10.34
C ILE A 217 -10.26 6.40 9.29
N ASN A 218 -11.19 5.46 9.44
CA ASN A 218 -11.62 4.54 8.40
C ASN A 218 -12.69 5.25 7.53
N GLY A 219 -12.24 5.89 6.45
CA GLY A 219 -12.95 6.96 5.75
C GLY A 219 -13.65 6.58 4.46
N GLY A 220 -13.49 5.37 3.93
CA GLY A 220 -14.16 4.96 2.70
C GLY A 220 -13.76 3.59 2.17
N ASP A 221 -14.39 3.18 1.07
CA ASP A 221 -14.16 1.90 0.41
C ASP A 221 -13.90 2.15 -1.10
N ILE A 222 -12.97 1.40 -1.68
CA ILE A 222 -12.62 1.47 -3.11
C ILE A 222 -12.54 0.08 -3.72
N GLU A 223 -12.79 -0.02 -5.02
CA GLU A 223 -12.60 -1.23 -5.82
C GLU A 223 -11.64 -0.96 -6.98
N ASN A 224 -10.72 -1.88 -7.19
CA ASN A 224 -9.83 -1.93 -8.34
C ASN A 224 -10.06 -3.26 -9.04
N LYS A 225 -10.40 -3.23 -10.33
CA LYS A 225 -10.54 -4.45 -11.13
C LYS A 225 -9.87 -4.31 -12.48
N GLY A 226 -9.40 -5.42 -13.01
CA GLY A 226 -8.59 -5.40 -14.20
C GLY A 226 -8.39 -6.77 -14.81
N LEU A 227 -7.93 -6.73 -16.04
CA LEU A 227 -7.44 -7.88 -16.78
C LEU A 227 -5.94 -7.70 -17.03
N GLU A 228 -5.17 -8.73 -16.75
CA GLU A 228 -3.76 -8.85 -17.11
C GLU A 228 -3.59 -9.96 -18.13
N PHE A 229 -2.81 -9.70 -19.17
CA PHE A 229 -2.50 -10.62 -20.23
C PHE A 229 -1.00 -10.59 -20.46
N ALA A 230 -0.38 -11.75 -20.53
CA ALA A 230 1.02 -11.88 -20.89
C ALA A 230 1.17 -13.00 -21.93
N ILE A 231 1.98 -12.74 -22.94
CA ILE A 231 2.37 -13.72 -23.95
C ILE A 231 3.88 -13.66 -24.13
N SER A 232 4.52 -14.82 -24.18
CA SER A 232 5.96 -14.91 -24.41
C SER A 232 6.26 -16.05 -25.37
N TYR A 233 6.97 -15.74 -26.45
CA TYR A 233 7.48 -16.71 -27.40
C TYR A 233 9.00 -16.76 -27.29
N LYS A 234 9.54 -17.95 -27.06
CA LYS A 234 10.99 -18.21 -27.06
C LYS A 234 11.33 -19.25 -28.12
N ASP A 235 12.42 -19.00 -28.83
CA ASP A 235 12.92 -19.98 -29.80
C ASP A 235 14.44 -19.91 -29.94
N LYS A 236 15.00 -21.01 -30.44
CA LYS A 236 16.42 -21.15 -30.76
C LYS A 236 16.56 -21.20 -32.27
N ILE A 237 17.12 -20.15 -32.87
CA ILE A 237 17.32 -20.07 -34.32
C ILE A 237 18.45 -21.03 -34.74
N ASN A 238 19.53 -21.08 -33.97
CA ASN A 238 20.65 -22.00 -34.15
C ASN A 238 21.44 -22.15 -32.84
N ASP A 239 22.54 -22.92 -32.86
CA ASP A 239 23.35 -23.19 -31.66
C ASP A 239 23.91 -21.96 -30.95
N ASN A 240 24.06 -20.84 -31.66
CA ASN A 240 24.66 -19.62 -31.13
C ASN A 240 23.64 -18.50 -30.92
N LEU A 241 22.39 -18.66 -31.39
CA LEU A 241 21.39 -17.60 -31.39
C LEU A 241 20.03 -18.11 -30.90
N SER A 242 19.55 -17.48 -29.83
CA SER A 242 18.20 -17.65 -29.30
C SER A 242 17.54 -16.29 -29.09
N PHE A 243 16.22 -16.25 -29.15
CA PHE A 243 15.46 -15.04 -28.88
C PHE A 243 14.26 -15.33 -27.98
N THR A 244 13.80 -14.30 -27.31
CA THR A 244 12.54 -14.29 -26.58
C THR A 244 11.84 -12.98 -26.85
N ALA A 245 10.61 -13.06 -27.32
CA ALA A 245 9.72 -11.93 -27.51
C ALA A 245 8.58 -12.05 -26.51
N SER A 246 8.39 -11.04 -25.67
CA SER A 246 7.37 -11.01 -24.63
C SER A 246 6.54 -9.74 -24.75
N TYR A 247 5.23 -9.89 -24.61
CA TYR A 247 4.29 -8.80 -24.59
C TYR A 247 3.36 -8.95 -23.39
N ASN A 248 3.15 -7.87 -22.65
CA ASN A 248 2.19 -7.84 -21.57
C ASN A 248 1.27 -6.61 -21.69
N PHE A 249 0.03 -6.82 -21.27
CA PHE A 249 -1.06 -5.87 -21.32
C PHE A 249 -1.83 -5.93 -20.02
N ALA A 250 -2.09 -4.78 -19.42
CA ALA A 250 -2.89 -4.69 -18.20
C ALA A 250 -3.90 -3.54 -18.31
N THR A 251 -5.09 -3.79 -17.77
CA THR A 251 -6.14 -2.80 -17.57
C THR A 251 -6.41 -2.61 -16.09
N LEU A 252 -6.73 -1.38 -15.70
CA LEU A 252 -7.15 -1.06 -14.34
C LEU A 252 -8.32 -0.07 -14.37
N LYS A 253 -9.43 -0.47 -13.77
CA LYS A 253 -10.54 0.41 -13.44
C LYS A 253 -10.63 0.54 -11.92
N ASN A 254 -10.44 1.75 -11.42
CA ASN A 254 -10.63 2.09 -10.02
C ASN A 254 -11.99 2.79 -9.80
N GLU A 255 -12.72 2.46 -8.74
CA GLU A 255 -14.00 3.08 -8.38
C GLU A 255 -14.12 3.29 -6.87
N VAL A 256 -14.65 4.44 -6.46
CA VAL A 256 -14.99 4.71 -5.06
C VAL A 256 -16.39 4.15 -4.76
N LEU A 257 -16.46 3.21 -3.82
CA LEU A 257 -17.71 2.57 -3.44
C LEU A 257 -18.42 3.30 -2.30
N LYS A 258 -17.65 3.86 -1.35
CA LYS A 258 -18.18 4.49 -0.16
C LYS A 258 -17.25 5.60 0.33
N VAL A 259 -17.85 6.66 0.85
CA VAL A 259 -17.17 7.68 1.66
C VAL A 259 -17.94 7.82 2.96
N ASN A 260 -17.22 7.77 4.09
CA ASN A 260 -17.82 7.73 5.42
C ASN A 260 -18.06 9.14 5.98
N ASN A 261 -18.85 9.95 5.26
CA ASN A 261 -19.32 11.27 5.71
C ASN A 261 -20.67 11.61 5.05
N SER A 262 -21.33 12.66 5.54
CA SER A 262 -22.63 13.13 5.02
C SER A 262 -22.54 13.86 3.68
N VAL A 263 -21.34 14.25 3.27
CA VAL A 263 -21.10 15.08 2.08
C VAL A 263 -20.87 14.22 0.82
N GLY A 264 -20.52 12.94 0.99
CA GLY A 264 -20.37 11.96 -0.08
C GLY A 264 -19.03 12.02 -0.83
N PHE A 265 -18.11 12.90 -0.40
CA PHE A 265 -16.76 12.98 -0.94
C PHE A 265 -15.73 13.42 0.10
N LEU A 266 -14.46 13.11 -0.15
CA LEU A 266 -13.30 13.60 0.58
C LEU A 266 -12.43 14.42 -0.35
N GLU A 267 -12.08 15.63 0.06
CA GLU A 267 -11.19 16.51 -0.68
C GLU A 267 -9.73 16.17 -0.40
N GLY A 268 -8.87 16.34 -1.42
CA GLY A 268 -7.47 15.99 -1.37
C GLY A 268 -6.59 16.92 -2.19
N GLY A 269 -5.33 17.01 -1.77
CA GLY A 269 -4.34 17.92 -2.35
C GLY A 269 -4.45 19.35 -1.82
N SER A 270 -3.47 20.18 -2.19
CA SER A 270 -3.46 21.60 -1.86
C SER A 270 -2.93 22.37 -3.08
N PHE A 271 -3.54 23.51 -3.39
CA PHE A 271 -3.12 24.37 -4.50
C PHE A 271 -2.96 25.81 -4.02
N GLY A 272 -1.78 26.16 -3.53
CA GLY A 272 -1.52 27.51 -3.00
C GLY A 272 -2.37 27.85 -1.78
N VAL A 273 -2.27 29.11 -1.33
CA VAL A 273 -2.98 29.58 -0.14
C VAL A 273 -4.41 29.99 -0.52
N GLY A 274 -5.41 29.40 0.15
CA GLY A 274 -6.82 29.81 0.05
C GLY A 274 -7.62 29.24 -1.12
N GLN A 275 -7.08 28.27 -1.87
CA GLN A 275 -7.86 27.56 -2.90
C GLN A 275 -8.42 26.24 -2.35
N PRO A 276 -9.57 25.79 -2.87
CA PRO A 276 -10.09 24.46 -2.56
C PRO A 276 -9.14 23.37 -3.04
N ALA A 277 -9.30 22.18 -2.48
CA ALA A 277 -8.45 21.04 -2.82
C ALA A 277 -8.64 20.68 -4.32
N PRO A 278 -7.55 20.39 -5.05
CA PRO A 278 -7.61 20.13 -6.49
C PRO A 278 -8.18 18.74 -6.84
N SER A 279 -8.33 17.83 -5.88
CA SER A 279 -8.89 16.50 -6.10
C SER A 279 -9.97 16.14 -5.08
N ARG A 280 -10.82 15.20 -5.45
CA ARG A 280 -11.83 14.62 -4.56
C ARG A 280 -12.00 13.13 -4.80
N MET A 281 -12.16 12.38 -3.73
CA MET A 281 -12.62 10.99 -3.71
C MET A 281 -14.14 11.01 -3.51
N GLU A 282 -14.91 10.64 -4.53
CA GLU A 282 -16.38 10.76 -4.55
C GLU A 282 -17.02 9.44 -4.97
N VAL A 283 -18.09 9.05 -4.29
CA VAL A 283 -18.81 7.79 -4.55
C VAL A 283 -19.26 7.69 -6.01
N GLY A 284 -18.99 6.54 -6.64
CA GLY A 284 -19.32 6.25 -8.03
C GLY A 284 -18.42 6.94 -9.06
N LYS A 285 -17.40 7.69 -8.62
CA LYS A 285 -16.37 8.23 -9.50
C LYS A 285 -15.12 7.36 -9.48
N LEU A 286 -14.38 7.45 -10.58
CA LEU A 286 -13.10 6.78 -10.75
C LEU A 286 -12.02 7.70 -10.17
N LEU A 287 -11.12 7.18 -9.35
CA LEU A 287 -9.92 7.95 -8.95
C LEU A 287 -8.89 7.98 -10.08
N ASP A 288 -8.84 6.91 -10.89
CA ASP A 288 -7.97 6.79 -12.05
C ASP A 288 -8.49 5.73 -13.04
N ILE A 289 -8.12 5.88 -14.32
CA ILE A 289 -8.22 4.83 -15.35
C ILE A 289 -6.84 4.71 -15.97
N SER A 290 -6.22 3.54 -15.87
CA SER A 290 -4.92 3.31 -16.48
C SER A 290 -4.91 2.04 -17.32
N MET A 291 -4.14 2.12 -18.40
CA MET A 291 -3.82 1.01 -19.28
C MET A 291 -2.29 0.99 -19.42
N VAL A 292 -1.69 -0.15 -19.14
CA VAL A 292 -0.24 -0.32 -19.21
C VAL A 292 0.09 -1.37 -20.26
N ILE A 293 0.94 -1.00 -21.22
CA ILE A 293 1.42 -1.87 -22.28
C ILE A 293 2.94 -1.88 -22.20
N VAL A 294 3.53 -3.07 -22.12
CA VAL A 294 4.97 -3.24 -22.18
C VAL A 294 5.29 -4.35 -23.19
N LEU A 295 6.19 -4.03 -24.12
CA LEU A 295 6.75 -4.97 -25.09
C LEU A 295 8.25 -5.07 -24.84
N MET A 296 8.74 -6.29 -24.67
CA MET A 296 10.17 -6.57 -24.49
C MET A 296 10.62 -7.65 -25.47
N VAL A 297 11.74 -7.40 -26.14
CA VAL A 297 12.39 -8.38 -27.03
C VAL A 297 13.84 -8.52 -26.59
N PHE A 298 14.24 -9.75 -26.27
CA PHE A 298 15.60 -10.08 -25.85
C PHE A 298 16.24 -11.03 -26.87
N PHE A 299 17.46 -10.70 -27.27
CA PHE A 299 18.33 -11.58 -28.06
C PHE A 299 19.50 -12.03 -27.19
N LYS A 300 19.77 -13.33 -27.19
CA LYS A 300 20.94 -13.89 -26.51
C LYS A 300 21.81 -14.62 -27.53
N THR A 301 23.02 -14.09 -27.71
CA THR A 301 24.08 -14.69 -28.52
C THR A 301 25.05 -15.41 -27.58
N LEU A 302 25.22 -16.71 -27.75
CA LEU A 302 26.26 -17.48 -27.07
C LEU A 302 27.51 -17.43 -27.95
N MET A 303 28.50 -16.63 -27.55
CA MET A 303 29.85 -16.71 -28.11
C MET A 303 30.52 -17.97 -27.56
N LYS A 304 31.09 -18.79 -28.46
CA LYS A 304 31.99 -19.88 -28.09
C LYS A 304 33.33 -19.35 -27.57
#